data_AF-A0A8J4YLH3-F1
#
_entry.id   AF-A0A8J4YLH3-F1
#
_cell.length_a   1.000
_cell.length_b   1.000
_cell.length_c   1.000
_cell.angle_alpha   90.00
_cell.angle_beta   90.00
_cell.angle_gamma   90.00
#
_symmetry.space_group_name_H-M   'P 1'
#
loop_
_entity.id
_entity.type
_entity.pdbx_description
1 polymer ?
#
loop_
_entity_poly.entity_id
_entity_poly.type
_entity_poly.pdbx_seq_one_letter_code
_entity_poly.pdbx_strand_id
1 'polypeptide(L)'
;MCHPMDRQYNTLIPWCLPHTGNRHNHWAGLYGRLEWDGFFSTTVTNPEPMGKQGRVLHPEQIRVVSVRECARSQGFPDTFRFYGTILEKHRQVGNAVPPPLARALGLQIKKCLLHREYESDKL
;
A
#
# COMPACT_ATOMS: atom_id res chain seq x y z
N MET A 1 -2.67 17.06 32.01
CA MET A 1 -2.03 15.75 32.34
C MET A 1 -2.98 14.64 31.92
N CYS A 2 -2.49 13.47 31.51
CA CYS A 2 -3.36 12.34 31.13
C CYS A 2 -3.64 11.50 32.38
N HIS A 3 -4.89 11.40 32.81
CA HIS A 3 -5.26 10.61 33.98
C HIS A 3 -5.64 9.18 33.53
N PRO A 4 -5.10 8.12 34.15
CA PRO A 4 -5.34 6.74 33.69
C PRO A 4 -6.81 6.31 33.65
N MET A 5 -7.65 6.88 34.53
CA MET A 5 -9.09 6.58 34.59
C MET A 5 -9.89 7.16 33.41
N ASP A 6 -9.36 8.14 32.68
CA ASP A 6 -10.09 8.81 31.60
C ASP A 6 -10.14 7.98 30.31
N ARG A 7 -9.34 6.90 30.25
CA ARG A 7 -9.22 6.05 29.07
C ARG A 7 -10.44 5.16 28.90
N GLN A 8 -11.03 5.23 27.71
CA GLN A 8 -12.19 4.42 27.35
C GLN A 8 -11.80 3.34 26.33
N TYR A 9 -12.48 2.19 26.42
CA TYR A 9 -12.28 1.04 25.55
C TYR A 9 -13.62 0.57 24.97
N ASN A 10 -13.58 -0.21 23.88
CA ASN A 10 -14.76 -0.76 23.21
C ASN A 10 -15.79 0.29 22.77
N THR A 11 -15.31 1.49 22.41
CA THR A 11 -16.14 2.57 21.87
C THR A 11 -16.11 2.55 20.34
N LEU A 12 -17.23 2.91 19.70
CA LEU A 12 -17.32 2.99 18.23
C LEU A 12 -16.33 4.01 17.65
N ILE A 13 -16.21 5.16 18.31
CA ILE A 13 -15.14 6.14 18.03
C ILE A 13 -13.96 5.76 18.94
N PRO A 14 -12.81 5.32 18.39
CA PRO A 14 -11.67 4.94 19.23
C PRO A 14 -11.17 6.13 20.05
N TRP A 15 -11.17 6.00 21.38
CA TRP A 15 -10.82 7.08 22.33
C TRP A 15 -9.46 7.74 22.02
N CYS A 16 -8.49 6.96 21.55
CA CYS A 16 -7.14 7.44 21.25
C CYS A 16 -7.08 8.46 20.11
N LEU A 17 -8.05 8.49 19.20
CA LEU A 17 -8.09 9.40 18.06
C LEU A 17 -8.30 10.85 18.52
N PRO A 18 -9.42 11.23 19.19
CA PRO A 18 -9.57 12.57 19.72
C PRO A 18 -8.53 12.90 20.80
N HIS A 19 -8.10 11.91 21.60
CA HIS A 19 -7.12 12.14 22.67
C HIS A 19 -5.77 12.69 22.16
N THR A 20 -5.33 12.25 20.98
CA THR A 20 -4.04 12.64 20.40
C THR A 20 -4.15 13.37 19.06
N GLY A 21 -5.36 13.61 18.56
CA GLY A 21 -5.62 14.16 17.24
C GLY A 21 -4.96 15.52 17.00
N ASN A 22 -5.00 16.42 17.98
CA ASN A 22 -4.39 17.75 17.87
C ASN A 22 -2.88 17.72 17.63
N ARG A 23 -2.20 16.61 17.94
CA ARG A 23 -0.75 16.42 17.71
C ARG A 23 -0.44 15.69 16.42
N HIS A 24 -1.44 15.16 15.72
CA HIS A 24 -1.28 14.26 14.57
C HIS A 24 -2.19 14.66 13.40
N ASN A 25 -2.39 15.97 13.20
CA ASN A 25 -3.27 16.50 12.14
C ASN A 25 -4.66 15.82 12.12
N HIS A 26 -5.26 15.70 13.30
CA HIS A 26 -6.55 15.03 13.53
C HIS A 26 -6.62 13.58 13.03
N TRP A 27 -5.46 12.90 12.89
CA TRP A 27 -5.36 11.55 12.34
C TRP A 27 -6.04 11.42 10.97
N ALA A 28 -5.97 12.48 10.15
CA ALA A 28 -6.59 12.52 8.85
C ALA A 28 -6.20 11.29 8.02
N GLY A 29 -7.20 10.53 7.59
CA GLY A 29 -7.04 9.31 6.80
C GLY A 29 -7.14 8.00 7.58
N LEU A 30 -7.06 7.98 8.91
CA LEU A 30 -7.37 6.75 9.68
C LEU A 30 -8.85 6.36 9.50
N TYR A 31 -9.11 5.06 9.35
CA TYR A 31 -10.40 4.51 8.90
C TYR A 31 -10.89 5.14 7.58
N GLY A 32 -9.99 5.66 6.76
CA GLY A 32 -10.32 6.27 5.48
C GLY A 32 -10.72 5.23 4.45
N ARG A 33 -11.74 5.56 3.65
CA ARG A 33 -12.08 4.82 2.42
C ARG A 33 -11.24 5.32 1.26
N LEU A 34 -10.87 4.41 0.38
CA LEU A 34 -10.36 4.78 -0.93
C LEU A 34 -11.46 5.50 -1.72
N GLU A 35 -11.04 6.41 -2.59
CA GLU A 35 -11.94 7.12 -3.50
C GLU A 35 -11.88 6.44 -4.87
N TRP A 36 -13.01 6.35 -5.57
CA TRP A 36 -13.05 5.75 -6.92
C TRP A 36 -12.19 6.50 -7.92
N ASP A 37 -12.20 7.83 -7.85
CA ASP A 37 -11.38 8.72 -8.68
C ASP A 37 -10.00 9.01 -8.06
N GLY A 38 -9.69 8.35 -6.94
CA GLY A 38 -8.45 8.52 -6.20
C GLY A 38 -7.41 7.45 -6.52
N PHE A 39 -6.42 7.35 -5.63
CA PHE A 39 -5.34 6.36 -5.72
C PHE A 39 -5.01 5.78 -4.35
N PHE A 40 -4.30 4.65 -4.37
CA PHE A 40 -3.73 4.07 -3.15
C PHE A 40 -2.57 4.92 -2.67
N SER A 41 -2.59 5.35 -1.41
CA SER A 41 -1.55 6.25 -0.85
C SER A 41 -0.15 5.63 -0.92
N THR A 42 -0.01 4.39 -0.46
CA THR A 42 1.15 3.51 -0.69
C THR A 42 0.66 2.07 -0.62
N THR A 43 1.28 1.15 -1.36
CA THR A 43 0.91 -0.26 -1.25
C THR A 43 1.22 -0.78 0.14
N VAL A 44 0.19 -1.28 0.82
CA VAL A 44 0.27 -1.74 2.20
C VAL A 44 0.75 -3.19 2.28
N THR A 45 1.72 -3.44 3.17
CA THR A 45 2.18 -4.78 3.54
C THR A 45 1.22 -5.46 4.53
N ASN A 46 0.41 -4.66 5.23
CA ASN A 46 -0.64 -5.09 6.13
C ASN A 46 -1.72 -3.99 6.20
N PRO A 47 -2.93 -4.20 5.63
CA PRO A 47 -3.97 -3.19 5.59
C PRO A 47 -4.67 -3.05 6.97
N GLU A 48 -4.19 -2.11 7.78
CA GLU A 48 -4.77 -1.81 9.10
C GLU A 48 -5.40 -0.40 9.12
N PRO A 49 -6.70 -0.24 9.46
CA PRO A 49 -7.37 1.07 9.44
C PRO A 49 -6.77 2.13 10.38
N MET A 50 -6.11 1.70 11.46
CA MET A 50 -5.38 2.56 12.41
C MET A 50 -3.87 2.57 12.16
N GLY A 51 -3.39 1.86 11.14
CA GLY A 51 -1.99 1.84 10.76
C GLY A 51 -1.54 3.17 10.16
N LYS A 52 -0.23 3.29 9.89
CA LYS A 52 0.33 4.50 9.25
C LYS A 52 -0.34 4.81 7.91
N GLN A 53 -0.75 3.77 7.20
CA GLN A 53 -1.58 3.84 6.00
C GLN A 53 -3.05 3.64 6.40
N GLY A 54 -3.69 4.70 6.87
CA GLY A 54 -5.07 4.63 7.38
C GLY A 54 -6.15 4.44 6.32
N ARG A 55 -5.87 4.83 5.06
CA ARG A 55 -6.82 4.78 3.95
C ARG A 55 -6.76 3.43 3.22
N VAL A 56 -7.29 2.41 3.88
CA VAL A 56 -7.26 1.01 3.41
C VAL A 56 -8.64 0.38 3.29
N LEU A 57 -9.70 1.12 3.56
CA LEU A 57 -11.06 0.62 3.41
C LEU A 57 -11.49 0.69 1.94
N HIS A 58 -12.24 -0.32 1.50
CA HIS A 58 -12.82 -0.33 0.17
C HIS A 58 -13.74 0.90 -0.03
N PRO A 59 -13.82 1.49 -1.24
CA PRO A 59 -14.63 2.68 -1.50
C PRO A 59 -16.09 2.55 -1.02
N GLU A 60 -16.73 1.41 -1.30
CA GLU A 60 -18.13 1.19 -0.90
C GLU A 60 -18.30 0.11 0.19
N GLN A 61 -17.64 -1.04 0.04
CA GLN A 61 -17.83 -2.21 0.88
C GLN A 61 -17.30 -2.01 2.32
N ILE A 62 -17.92 -2.66 3.31
CA ILE A 62 -17.51 -2.59 4.73
C ILE A 62 -16.39 -3.60 4.99
N ARG A 63 -15.23 -3.39 4.37
CA ARG A 63 -14.03 -4.22 4.55
C ARG A 63 -12.77 -3.44 4.19
N VAL A 64 -11.63 -3.98 4.61
CA VAL A 64 -10.32 -3.58 4.08
C VAL A 64 -10.12 -4.09 2.66
N VAL A 65 -9.19 -3.48 1.93
CA VAL A 65 -8.75 -3.96 0.63
C VAL A 65 -8.16 -5.37 0.73
N SER A 66 -8.49 -6.19 -0.25
CA SER A 66 -8.02 -7.56 -0.40
C SER A 66 -6.60 -7.61 -0.95
N VAL A 67 -5.95 -8.77 -0.80
CA VAL A 67 -4.64 -9.06 -1.41
C VAL A 67 -4.64 -8.73 -2.91
N ARG A 68 -5.72 -9.09 -3.62
CA ARG A 68 -5.80 -8.89 -5.08
C ARG A 68 -5.97 -7.42 -5.46
N GLU A 69 -6.72 -6.65 -4.69
CA GLU A 69 -6.82 -5.20 -4.90
C GLU A 69 -5.47 -4.51 -4.70
N CYS A 70 -4.72 -4.88 -3.65
CA CYS A 70 -3.33 -4.41 -3.47
C CYS A 70 -2.42 -4.87 -4.62
N ALA A 71 -2.58 -6.10 -5.13
CA ALA A 71 -1.77 -6.59 -6.24
C ALA A 71 -2.04 -5.80 -7.53
N ARG A 72 -3.30 -5.41 -7.76
CA ARG A 72 -3.67 -4.55 -8.89
C ARG A 72 -3.13 -3.14 -8.75
N SER A 73 -3.11 -2.57 -7.53
CA SER A 73 -2.50 -1.25 -7.31
C SER A 73 -0.99 -1.25 -7.62
N GLN A 74 -0.31 -2.39 -7.43
CA GLN A 74 1.08 -2.60 -7.83
C GLN A 74 1.26 -2.92 -9.32
N GLY A 75 0.18 -3.12 -10.08
CA GLY A 75 0.26 -3.51 -11.49
C GLY A 75 0.70 -4.95 -11.73
N PHE A 76 0.49 -5.86 -10.76
CA PHE A 76 0.66 -7.29 -11.02
C PHE A 76 -0.42 -7.80 -11.97
N PRO A 77 -0.08 -8.72 -12.90
CA PRO A 77 -1.10 -9.42 -13.66
C PRO A 77 -1.94 -10.29 -12.72
N ASP A 78 -3.23 -10.43 -13.01
CA ASP A 78 -4.15 -11.23 -12.20
C ASP A 78 -3.76 -12.72 -12.17
N THR A 79 -2.99 -13.19 -13.14
CA THR A 79 -2.41 -14.53 -13.21
C THR A 79 -1.24 -14.75 -12.25
N PHE A 80 -0.64 -13.70 -11.69
CA PHE A 80 0.46 -13.82 -10.73
C PHE A 80 -0.01 -14.47 -9.42
N ARG A 81 0.76 -15.45 -8.96
CA ARG A 81 0.44 -16.26 -7.78
C ARG A 81 1.26 -15.82 -6.57
N PHE A 82 0.57 -15.54 -5.47
CA PHE A 82 1.17 -15.29 -4.16
C PHE A 82 0.90 -16.50 -3.26
N TYR A 83 1.84 -16.83 -2.37
CA TYR A 83 1.78 -18.04 -1.55
C TYR A 83 1.78 -17.72 -0.05
N GLY A 84 1.34 -18.68 0.77
CA GLY A 84 1.24 -18.51 2.23
C GLY A 84 -0.10 -17.94 2.72
N THR A 85 -0.09 -17.46 3.96
CA THR A 85 -1.23 -16.84 4.65
C THR A 85 -1.62 -15.50 4.01
N ILE A 86 -2.81 -14.99 4.36
CA ILE A 86 -3.30 -13.69 3.85
C ILE A 86 -2.32 -12.56 4.18
N LEU A 87 -1.80 -12.52 5.40
CA LEU A 87 -0.84 -11.50 5.84
C LEU A 87 0.49 -11.60 5.07
N GLU A 88 1.01 -12.82 4.87
CA GLU A 88 2.23 -13.02 4.08
C GLU A 88 2.06 -12.62 2.63
N LYS A 89 0.88 -12.84 2.04
CA LYS A 89 0.55 -12.40 0.69
C LYS A 89 0.48 -10.88 0.59
N HIS A 90 -0.15 -10.20 1.55
CA HIS A 90 -0.11 -8.73 1.60
C HIS A 90 1.32 -8.21 1.71
N ARG A 91 2.16 -8.84 2.53
CA ARG A 91 3.58 -8.48 2.67
C ARG A 91 4.36 -8.68 1.37
N GLN A 92 4.13 -9.78 0.65
CA GLN A 92 4.74 -10.01 -0.67
C GLN A 92 4.36 -8.90 -1.67
N VAL A 93 3.08 -8.53 -1.72
CA VAL A 93 2.59 -7.47 -2.60
C VAL A 93 3.15 -6.09 -2.21
N GLY A 94 3.14 -5.75 -0.91
CA GLY A 94 3.58 -4.45 -0.41
C GLY A 94 5.09 -4.23 -0.56
N ASN A 95 5.90 -5.27 -0.39
CA ASN A 95 7.36 -5.18 -0.52
C ASN A 95 7.87 -5.27 -1.97
N ALA A 96 7.02 -5.69 -2.91
CA ALA A 96 7.44 -5.85 -4.29
C ALA A 96 7.62 -4.50 -5.01
N VAL A 97 8.53 -4.49 -5.98
CA VAL A 97 8.61 -3.42 -6.98
C VAL A 97 7.46 -3.60 -7.99
N PRO A 98 6.69 -2.54 -8.31
CA PRO A 98 5.64 -2.62 -9.32
C PRO A 98 6.18 -3.16 -10.67
N PRO A 99 5.61 -4.23 -11.25
CA PRO A 99 6.08 -4.77 -12.53
C PRO A 99 6.14 -3.74 -13.68
N PRO A 100 5.20 -2.77 -13.82
CA PRO A 100 5.30 -1.72 -14.84
C PRO A 100 6.55 -0.85 -14.67
N LEU A 101 6.92 -0.52 -13.43
CA LEU A 101 8.13 0.26 -13.13
C LEU A 101 9.39 -0.55 -13.45
N ALA A 102 9.45 -1.80 -13.01
CA ALA A 102 10.57 -2.70 -13.31
C ALA A 102 10.76 -2.90 -14.82
N ARG A 103 9.67 -3.04 -15.58
CA ARG A 103 9.70 -3.14 -17.05
C ARG A 103 10.28 -1.89 -17.69
N ALA A 104 9.85 -0.70 -17.26
CA ALA A 104 10.36 0.56 -17.80
C ALA A 104 11.88 0.70 -17.60
N LEU A 105 12.38 0.34 -16.41
CA LEU A 105 13.82 0.33 -16.11
C LEU A 105 14.57 -0.72 -16.95
N GLY A 106 14.03 -1.94 -17.04
CA GLY A 106 14.62 -3.01 -17.83
C GLY A 106 14.77 -2.67 -19.33
N LEU A 107 13.83 -1.90 -19.89
CA LEU A 107 13.92 -1.42 -21.27
C LEU A 107 15.08 -0.45 -21.47
N GLN A 108 15.41 0.40 -20.49
CA GLN A 108 16.57 1.31 -20.59
C GLN A 108 17.87 0.53 -20.51
N ILE A 109 17.97 -0.45 -19.61
CA ILE A 109 19.13 -1.34 -19.52
C ILE A 109 19.33 -2.08 -20.85
N LYS A 110 18.26 -2.63 -21.44
CA LYS A 110 18.31 -3.30 -22.74
C LYS A 110 18.87 -2.39 -23.84
N LYS A 111 18.45 -1.11 -23.89
CA LYS A 111 18.98 -0.16 -24.88
C LYS A 111 20.48 0.05 -24.72
N CYS A 112 20.97 0.20 -23.50
CA CYS A 112 22.40 0.38 -23.23
C CYS A 112 23.23 -0.83 -23.67
N LEU A 113 22.71 -2.04 -23.45
CA LEU A 113 23.37 -3.27 -23.87
C LEU A 113 23.46 -3.38 -25.40
N LEU A 114 22.35 -3.11 -26.09
CA LEU A 114 22.31 -3.13 -27.56
C LEU A 114 23.22 -2.08 -28.20
N HIS A 115 23.32 -0.88 -27.59
CA HIS A 115 24.25 0.14 -28.06
C HIS A 115 25.71 -0.31 -27.95
N ARG A 116 26.07 -1.05 -26.90
CA ARG A 116 27.42 -1.56 -26.70
C ARG A 116 27.79 -2.66 -27.72
N GLU A 117 26.85 -3.56 -28.02
CA GLU A 117 27.04 -4.61 -29.03
C GLU A 117 27.30 -4.00 -30.42
N TYR A 118 26.50 -3.02 -30.82
CA TYR A 118 26.66 -2.33 -32.11
C TYR A 118 28.00 -1.61 -32.27
N GLU A 119 28.54 -1.01 -31.20
CA GLU A 119 29.87 -0.40 -31.20
C GLU A 119 31.00 -1.44 -31.24
N SER A 120 30.77 -2.64 -30.69
CA SER A 120 31.75 -3.74 -30.68
C SER A 120 31.84 -4.45 -32.04
N ASP A 121 30.71 -4.60 -32.75
CA ASP A 121 30.65 -5.22 -34.09
C ASP A 121 31.19 -4.32 -35.21
N LYS A 122 31.42 -3.03 -34.93
CA LYS A 122 32.03 -2.07 -35.86
C LYS A 122 33.56 -2.05 -35.84
N LEU A 123 34.18 -2.69 -34.85
CA LEU A 123 35.62 -2.77 -34.66
C LEU A 123 36.19 -4.03 -35.31
#